data_AF-A0AAW9D9G6-F1
#
_entry.id   AF-A0AAW9D9G6-F1
#
_cell.length_a   1.000
_cell.length_b   1.000
_cell.length_c   1.000
_cell.angle_alpha   90.00
_cell.angle_beta   90.00
_cell.angle_gamma   90.00
#
_symmetry.space_group_name_H-M   'P 1'
#
loop_
_entity.id
_entity.type
_entity.pdbx_description
1 polymer ?
#
loop_
_entity_poly.entity_id
_entity_poly.type
_entity_poly.pdbx_seq_one_letter_code
_entity_poly.pdbx_strand_id
1 'polypeptide(L)'
;MDYLLLTILTIILIVLFIYFTNKNVIKKTQSKLDVINRYKISLLKILEENKNDKDLQISQKIEFLKKVNDELSRNIFFEKHEIKTILEEFSKMEYK
;
A
#
# COMPACT_ATOMS: atom_id res chain seq x y z
N MET A 1 -49.30 -5.94 -6.57
CA MET A 1 -48.74 -4.99 -5.60
C MET A 1 -47.47 -5.55 -4.95
N ASP A 2 -47.44 -6.82 -4.58
CA ASP A 2 -46.27 -7.44 -3.91
C ASP A 2 -45.01 -7.47 -4.78
N TYR A 3 -45.13 -7.74 -6.08
CA TYR A 3 -44.00 -7.75 -7.01
C TYR A 3 -43.33 -6.37 -7.18
N LEU A 4 -44.10 -5.28 -7.17
CA LEU A 4 -43.56 -3.92 -7.28
C LEU A 4 -42.73 -3.55 -6.05
N LEU A 5 -43.24 -3.87 -4.87
CA LEU A 5 -42.56 -3.63 -3.59
C LEU A 5 -41.26 -4.45 -3.49
N LEU A 6 -41.29 -5.69 -3.96
CA LEU A 6 -40.14 -6.61 -4.01
C LEU A 6 -39.08 -6.15 -5.03
N THR A 7 -39.50 -5.60 -6.17
CA THR A 7 -38.56 -4.98 -7.14
C THR A 7 -37.91 -3.71 -6.60
N ILE A 8 -38.65 -2.87 -5.87
CA ILE A 8 -38.09 -1.65 -5.26
C ILE A 8 -37.07 -2.02 -4.17
N LEU A 9 -37.39 -3.02 -3.35
CA LEU A 9 -36.50 -3.51 -2.29
C LEU A 9 -35.20 -4.09 -2.85
N THR A 10 -35.27 -4.87 -3.93
CA THR A 10 -34.07 -5.44 -4.57
C THR A 10 -33.18 -4.36 -5.19
N ILE A 11 -33.76 -3.34 -5.83
CA ILE A 11 -32.99 -2.19 -6.33
C ILE A 11 -32.27 -1.47 -5.19
N ILE A 12 -32.95 -1.22 -4.07
CA ILE A 12 -32.35 -0.57 -2.89
C ILE A 12 -31.18 -1.41 -2.34
N LEU A 13 -31.34 -2.73 -2.24
CA LEU A 13 -30.28 -3.63 -1.77
C LEU A 13 -29.07 -3.65 -2.71
N ILE A 14 -29.29 -3.63 -4.03
CA ILE A 14 -28.20 -3.58 -5.02
C ILE A 14 -27.42 -2.26 -4.89
N VAL A 15 -28.13 -1.12 -4.78
CA VAL A 15 -27.50 0.20 -4.62
C VAL A 15 -26.70 0.27 -3.32
N LEU A 16 -27.25 -0.23 -2.21
CA LEU A 16 -26.55 -0.32 -0.93
C LEU A 16 -25.32 -1.22 -1.04
N PHE A 17 -25.43 -2.40 -1.66
CA PHE A 17 -24.32 -3.32 -1.83
C PHE A 17 -23.16 -2.69 -2.61
N ILE A 18 -23.45 -2.02 -3.73
CA ILE A 18 -22.45 -1.30 -4.53
C ILE A 18 -21.81 -0.17 -3.71
N TYR A 19 -22.62 0.63 -3.00
CA TYR A 19 -22.12 1.74 -2.17
C TYR A 19 -21.17 1.26 -1.06
N PHE A 20 -21.57 0.24 -0.30
CA PHE A 20 -20.76 -0.32 0.78
C PHE A 20 -19.48 -0.98 0.26
N THR A 21 -19.55 -1.67 -0.88
CA THR A 21 -18.39 -2.36 -1.45
C THR A 21 -17.35 -1.36 -1.95
N ASN A 22 -17.76 -0.34 -2.70
CA ASN A 22 -16.85 0.69 -3.21
C ASN A 22 -16.17 1.48 -2.09
N LYS A 23 -16.91 1.85 -1.04
CA LYS A 23 -16.36 2.61 0.10
C LYS A 23 -15.27 1.82 0.84
N ASN A 24 -15.47 0.52 1.02
CA ASN A 24 -14.49 -0.35 1.70
C ASN A 24 -13.24 -0.59 0.84
N VAL A 25 -13.39 -0.77 -0.47
CA VAL A 25 -12.26 -0.90 -1.41
C VAL A 25 -11.41 0.38 -1.42
N ILE A 26 -12.04 1.56 -1.53
CA ILE A 26 -11.33 2.85 -1.54
C ILE A 26 -10.56 3.06 -0.23
N LYS A 27 -11.19 2.81 0.93
CA LYS A 27 -10.56 2.99 2.24
C LYS A 27 -9.37 2.03 2.44
N LYS A 28 -9.49 0.79 1.97
CA LYS A 28 -8.41 -0.20 2.02
C LYS A 28 -7.23 0.21 1.13
N THR A 29 -7.49 0.67 -0.09
CA THR A 29 -6.46 1.15 -1.02
C THR A 29 -5.75 2.40 -0.48
N GLN A 30 -6.50 3.34 0.09
CA GLN A 30 -5.92 4.54 0.71
C GLN A 30 -5.00 4.17 1.89
N SER A 31 -5.44 3.23 2.73
CA SER A 31 -4.61 2.74 3.85
C SER A 31 -3.32 2.06 3.40
N LYS A 32 -3.33 1.29 2.30
CA LYS A 32 -2.11 0.71 1.72
C LYS A 32 -1.15 1.79 1.19
N LEU A 33 -1.68 2.77 0.48
CA LEU A 33 -0.87 3.86 -0.09
C LEU A 33 -0.20 4.68 1.02
N ASP A 34 -0.91 4.94 2.11
CA ASP A 34 -0.36 5.64 3.27
C ASP A 34 0.79 4.85 3.92
N VAL A 35 0.66 3.53 4.01
CA VAL A 35 1.73 2.64 4.50
C VAL A 35 2.97 2.74 3.59
N ILE A 36 2.78 2.63 2.28
CA ILE A 36 3.88 2.72 1.30
C ILE A 36 4.56 4.09 1.36
N ASN A 37 3.78 5.17 1.44
CA ASN A 37 4.31 6.53 1.50
C ASN A 37 5.16 6.77 2.76
N ARG A 38 4.78 6.20 3.90
CA ARG A 38 5.61 6.28 5.12
C ARG A 38 6.98 5.63 4.90
N TYR A 39 7.01 4.42 4.33
CA TYR A 39 8.29 3.76 4.05
C TYR A 39 9.12 4.51 3.02
N LYS A 40 8.49 5.10 2.00
CA LYS A 40 9.16 5.94 1.01
C LYS A 40 9.84 7.16 1.65
N ILE A 41 9.15 7.86 2.55
CA ILE A 41 9.72 9.00 3.28
C ILE A 41 10.89 8.55 4.15
N SER A 42 10.76 7.43 4.86
CA SER A 42 11.84 6.87 5.67
C SER A 42 13.06 6.50 4.82
N LEU A 43 12.85 5.89 3.64
CA LEU A 43 13.93 5.56 2.73
C LEU A 43 14.65 6.81 2.22
N LEU A 44 13.90 7.82 1.78
CA LEU A 44 14.48 9.08 1.31
C LEU A 44 15.33 9.76 2.40
N LYS A 45 14.87 9.72 3.65
CA LYS A 45 15.63 10.23 4.79
C LYS A 45 16.95 9.48 4.99
N ILE A 46 16.94 8.14 4.92
CA ILE A 46 18.17 7.33 4.99
C ILE A 46 19.13 7.70 3.85
N LEU A 47 18.60 7.86 2.63
CA LEU A 47 19.41 8.24 1.48
C LEU A 47 20.02 9.64 1.67
N GLU A 48 19.26 10.60 2.18
CA GLU A 48 19.72 11.97 2.45
C GLU A 48 20.77 12.03 3.56
N GLU A 49 20.55 11.34 4.68
CA GLU A 49 21.46 11.32 5.83
C GLU A 49 22.84 10.74 5.46
N ASN A 50 22.88 9.78 4.53
CA ASN A 50 24.10 9.10 4.11
C ASN A 50 24.59 9.56 2.72
N LYS A 51 24.14 10.70 2.21
CA LYS A 51 24.50 11.19 0.86
C LYS A 51 26.01 11.35 0.63
N ASN A 52 26.79 11.54 1.70
CA ASN A 52 28.22 11.75 1.64
C ASN A 52 29.03 10.44 1.71
N ASP A 53 28.41 9.32 2.08
CA ASP A 53 29.04 8.00 2.20
C ASP A 53 28.19 6.97 1.44
N LYS A 54 28.61 6.70 0.21
CA LYS A 54 27.85 5.86 -0.71
C LYS A 54 27.80 4.39 -0.26
N ASP A 55 28.85 3.89 0.37
CA ASP A 55 28.90 2.51 0.84
C ASP A 55 27.99 2.33 2.06
N LEU A 56 28.02 3.29 2.99
CA LEU A 56 27.10 3.31 4.13
C LEU A 56 25.64 3.48 3.68
N GLN A 57 25.39 4.34 2.71
CA GLN A 57 24.06 4.55 2.11
C GLN A 57 23.50 3.26 1.51
N ILE A 58 24.31 2.52 0.74
CA ILE A 58 23.91 1.25 0.14
C ILE A 58 23.64 0.21 1.23
N SER A 59 24.50 0.10 2.24
CA SER A 59 24.33 -0.86 3.34
C SER A 59 23.03 -0.60 4.12
N GLN A 60 22.79 0.66 4.53
CA GLN A 60 21.58 1.02 5.26
C GLN A 60 20.31 0.89 4.42
N LYS A 61 20.39 1.19 3.11
CA LYS A 61 19.28 0.93 2.17
C LYS A 61 18.94 -0.56 2.14
N ILE A 62 19.93 -1.45 2.00
CA ILE A 62 19.70 -2.89 1.96
C ILE A 62 19.05 -3.37 3.27
N GLU A 63 19.54 -2.92 4.41
CA GLU A 63 18.97 -3.25 5.73
C GLU A 63 17.52 -2.78 5.85
N PHE A 64 17.25 -1.55 5.42
CA PHE A 64 15.90 -0.99 5.40
C PHE A 64 14.96 -1.80 4.51
N LEU A 65 15.37 -2.17 3.29
CA LEU A 65 14.56 -2.97 2.38
C LEU A 65 14.21 -4.35 2.95
N LYS A 66 15.15 -4.99 3.65
CA LYS A 66 14.89 -6.26 4.35
C LYS A 66 13.82 -6.08 5.43
N LYS A 67 13.94 -5.02 6.23
CA LYS A 67 12.94 -4.69 7.27
C LYS A 67 11.55 -4.43 6.67
N VAL A 68 11.48 -3.65 5.58
CA VAL A 68 10.21 -3.38 4.86
C VAL A 68 9.60 -4.66 4.32
N ASN A 69 10.40 -5.54 3.71
CA ASN A 69 9.92 -6.83 3.23
C ASN A 69 9.29 -7.66 4.37
N ASP A 70 9.98 -7.74 5.50
CA ASP A 70 9.52 -8.50 6.65
C ASP A 70 8.24 -7.92 7.27
N GLU A 71 8.12 -6.59 7.35
CA GLU A 71 6.92 -5.93 7.85
C GLU A 71 5.73 -6.04 6.90
N LEU A 72 5.94 -5.85 5.59
CA LEU A 72 4.88 -5.96 4.59
C LEU A 72 4.43 -7.41 4.41
N SER A 73 5.33 -8.40 4.48
CA SER A 73 4.97 -9.82 4.34
C SER A 73 4.13 -10.36 5.51
N ARG A 74 4.25 -9.76 6.69
CA ARG A 74 3.38 -10.06 7.85
C ARG A 74 2.04 -9.34 7.76
N ASN A 75 1.89 -8.35 6.88
CA ASN A 75 0.68 -7.57 6.76
C ASN A 75 -0.32 -8.28 5.85
N ILE A 76 -1.47 -8.70 6.40
CA ILE A 76 -2.54 -9.42 5.69
C ILE A 76 -3.13 -8.66 4.49
N PHE A 77 -2.88 -7.36 4.40
CA PHE A 77 -3.38 -6.56 3.30
C PHE A 77 -2.49 -6.60 2.07
N PHE A 78 -1.20 -6.95 2.20
CA PHE A 78 -0.26 -6.95 1.09
C PHE A 78 -0.08 -8.35 0.52
N GLU A 79 -0.21 -8.47 -0.79
CA GLU A 79 0.12 -9.70 -1.49
C GLU A 79 1.61 -9.77 -1.84
N LYS A 80 2.13 -11.00 -1.97
CA LYS A 80 3.55 -11.25 -2.26
C LYS A 80 4.03 -10.54 -3.54
N HIS A 81 3.18 -10.44 -4.55
CA HIS A 81 3.51 -9.76 -5.80
C HIS A 81 3.60 -8.23 -5.61
N GLU A 82 2.68 -7.63 -4.84
CA GLU A 82 2.69 -6.20 -4.50
C GLU A 82 3.98 -5.83 -3.75
N ILE A 83 4.36 -6.67 -2.78
CA ILE A 83 5.58 -6.47 -1.99
C ILE A 83 6.81 -6.45 -2.89
N LYS A 84 6.90 -7.40 -3.84
CA LYS A 84 8.00 -7.45 -4.80
C LYS A 84 8.08 -6.17 -5.63
N THR A 85 6.95 -5.68 -6.13
CA THR A 85 6.89 -4.44 -6.91
C THR A 85 7.34 -3.23 -6.08
N ILE A 86 6.90 -3.11 -4.82
CA ILE A 86 7.31 -2.03 -3.92
C ILE A 86 8.82 -2.07 -3.66
N LEU A 87 9.38 -3.25 -3.39
CA LEU A 87 10.81 -3.42 -3.14
C LEU A 87 11.65 -3.09 -4.39
N GLU A 88 11.17 -3.47 -5.58
CA GLU A 88 11.82 -3.09 -6.84
C GLU A 88 11.80 -1.57 -7.06
N GLU A 89 10.69 -0.89 -6.76
CA GLU A 89 10.59 0.57 -6.82
C GLU A 89 11.59 1.22 -5.86
N PHE A 90 11.60 0.77 -4.60
CA PHE A 90 12.48 1.31 -3.56
C PHE A 90 13.96 1.01 -3.84
N SER A 91 14.27 -0.14 -4.43
CA SER A 91 15.63 -0.49 -4.85
C SER A 91 16.16 0.44 -5.94
N LYS A 92 15.31 1.02 -6.76
CA LYS A 92 15.71 1.97 -7.82
C LYS A 92 15.76 3.42 -7.33
N MET A 93 15.30 3.72 -6.12
CA MET A 93 15.42 5.07 -5.56
C MET A 93 16.87 5.37 -5.21
N GLU A 94 17.33 6.51 -5.70
CA GLU A 94 18.64 7.09 -5.42
C GLU A 94 18.42 8.55 -5.02
N TYR A 95 19.28 9.06 -4.14
CA TYR A 95 19.30 10.49 -3.84
C TYR A 95 19.87 11.22 -5.06
N LYS A 96 19.11 12.17 -5.62
CA LYS A 96 19.50 12.99 -6.77
C LYS A 96 20.31 14.20 -6.36
#